data_AF-A0A2G5SAS4-F1
#
_entry.id   AF-A0A2G5SAS4-F1
#
_cell.length_a   1.000
_cell.length_b   1.000
_cell.length_c   1.000
_cell.angle_alpha   90.00
_cell.angle_beta   90.00
_cell.angle_gamma   90.00
#
_symmetry.space_group_name_H-M   'P 1'
#
loop_
_entity.id
_entity.type
_entity.pdbx_description
1 polymer ?
#
loop_
_entity_poly.entity_id
_entity_poly.type
_entity_poly.pdbx_seq_one_letter_code
_entity_poly.pdbx_strand_id
1 'polypeptide(L)'
;MIYSVCIPLLLSILNQPVSSFLPTFAPESRQLCEGFGFNWAAEIRCLRDALSKCEEGEEKSREGRSLQNQPANNIHYVNDATSSPSQDYGSPYSYQRPYSRPYYYRNSISPIRPPIPHPISPSSSTSCDCKGELEKLETKFDKKLYEVKMKSQYDTEKHVGDLRKQFETDLRNYERITTTDVVEIKRTLDYMQAPRVTNNGMEYFLIQREESWYTASEKCIGYGAHLASIHSRLDNGFLTKLIPANQTVWIGVNDVQKENVFKNSDGSAVDYFRWAQKQPNNEEHNENCVEVDHNGYWNDKLCIITRPFVCKKLIA
;
A
#
# COMPACT_ATOMS: atom_id res chain seq x y z
N MET A 1 13.72 -1.03 -10.59
CA MET A 1 13.04 -2.10 -11.34
C MET A 1 11.67 -2.30 -10.73
N ILE A 2 10.60 -1.92 -11.43
CA ILE A 2 9.21 -1.99 -10.93
C ILE A 2 8.34 -2.48 -12.10
N TYR A 3 7.25 -3.21 -11.79
CA TYR A 3 6.18 -3.64 -12.69
C TYR A 3 6.56 -4.56 -13.87
N SER A 4 6.38 -5.88 -13.72
CA SER A 4 6.11 -6.79 -14.86
C SER A 4 5.54 -8.18 -14.47
N VAL A 5 4.52 -8.27 -13.59
CA VAL A 5 3.68 -9.49 -13.48
C VAL A 5 2.21 -9.12 -13.24
N CYS A 6 1.57 -8.54 -14.26
CA CYS A 6 0.12 -8.50 -14.42
C CYS A 6 -0.17 -8.14 -15.89
N ILE A 7 -1.25 -8.67 -16.47
CA ILE A 7 -1.50 -8.77 -17.93
C ILE A 7 -0.56 -9.85 -18.53
N PRO A 8 -1.06 -11.08 -18.83
CA PRO A 8 -2.25 -11.29 -19.66
C PRO A 8 -3.21 -12.37 -19.13
N LEU A 9 -4.37 -11.97 -18.59
CA LEU A 9 -5.47 -12.88 -18.25
C LEU A 9 -6.85 -12.30 -18.64
N LEU A 10 -6.87 -11.36 -19.58
CA LEU A 10 -8.03 -10.55 -19.96
C LEU A 10 -8.49 -10.72 -21.41
N LEU A 11 -8.01 -11.75 -22.13
CA LEU A 11 -8.30 -11.97 -23.56
C LEU A 11 -8.77 -13.39 -23.94
N SER A 12 -9.15 -14.22 -22.96
CA SER A 12 -9.60 -15.61 -23.22
C SER A 12 -11.05 -15.92 -22.79
N ILE A 13 -11.81 -14.95 -22.26
CA ILE A 13 -13.17 -15.17 -21.71
C ILE A 13 -14.29 -14.60 -22.61
N LEU A 14 -13.97 -13.81 -23.64
CA LEU A 14 -14.98 -13.13 -24.47
C LEU A 14 -15.38 -13.85 -25.77
N ASN A 15 -15.03 -15.12 -25.99
CA ASN A 15 -15.37 -15.79 -27.26
C ASN A 15 -15.59 -17.32 -27.18
N GLN A 16 -16.60 -17.75 -26.42
CA GLN A 16 -17.17 -19.11 -26.46
C GLN A 16 -18.71 -19.01 -26.52
N PRO A 17 -19.41 -19.76 -27.39
CA PRO A 17 -20.86 -19.65 -27.57
C PRO A 17 -21.62 -20.32 -26.41
N VAL A 18 -22.64 -19.64 -25.88
CA VAL A 18 -23.53 -20.20 -24.85
C VAL A 18 -24.52 -21.16 -25.50
N SER A 19 -24.19 -22.46 -25.46
CA SER A 19 -25.13 -23.53 -25.81
C SER A 19 -26.23 -23.64 -24.77
N SER A 20 -27.47 -23.78 -25.23
CA SER A 20 -28.67 -23.86 -24.40
C SER A 20 -28.77 -25.19 -23.64
N PHE A 21 -28.63 -25.15 -22.32
CA PHE A 21 -29.12 -26.20 -21.42
C PHE A 21 -29.76 -25.58 -20.17
N LEU A 22 -31.09 -25.67 -20.09
CA LEU A 22 -31.87 -25.38 -18.88
C LEU A 22 -32.01 -26.67 -18.07
N PRO A 23 -31.57 -26.73 -16.79
CA PRO A 23 -31.96 -27.79 -15.90
C PRO A 23 -33.38 -27.52 -15.37
N THR A 24 -34.31 -28.42 -15.66
CA THR A 24 -35.66 -28.41 -15.08
C THR A 24 -35.60 -28.76 -13.60
N PHE A 25 -35.93 -27.82 -12.71
CA PHE A 25 -36.15 -28.07 -11.29
C PHE A 25 -37.64 -27.93 -10.93
N ALA A 26 -38.16 -28.91 -10.21
CA ALA A 26 -39.50 -28.87 -9.62
C ALA A 26 -39.50 -28.02 -8.33
N PRO A 27 -40.65 -27.45 -7.91
CA PRO A 27 -40.70 -26.49 -6.81
C PRO A 27 -40.92 -27.17 -5.45
N GLU A 28 -39.84 -27.41 -4.70
CA GLU A 28 -39.91 -27.60 -3.25
C GLU A 28 -38.99 -26.59 -2.53
N SER A 29 -39.63 -25.68 -1.79
CA SER A 29 -39.12 -24.84 -0.69
C SER A 29 -37.72 -24.19 -0.76
N ARG A 30 -37.73 -22.86 -0.70
CA ARG A 30 -36.70 -21.97 -0.10
C ARG A 30 -35.30 -21.96 -0.73
N GLN A 31 -35.06 -20.97 -1.60
CA GLN A 31 -34.11 -19.86 -1.38
C GLN A 31 -34.05 -18.98 -2.64
N LEU A 32 -34.89 -17.94 -2.71
CA LEU A 32 -35.18 -17.28 -3.98
C LEU A 32 -33.99 -16.49 -4.57
N CYS A 33 -33.06 -16.01 -3.74
CA CYS A 33 -31.87 -15.26 -4.16
C CYS A 33 -30.66 -15.45 -3.23
N GLU A 34 -30.34 -16.69 -2.84
CA GLU A 34 -29.12 -17.01 -2.08
C GLU A 34 -28.06 -17.71 -2.96
N GLY A 35 -26.82 -17.82 -2.47
CA GLY A 35 -25.71 -18.48 -3.19
C GLY A 35 -24.77 -17.58 -4.01
N PHE A 36 -25.02 -16.26 -4.08
CA PHE A 36 -24.18 -15.31 -4.85
C PHE A 36 -22.81 -14.98 -4.22
N GLY A 37 -22.50 -15.49 -3.02
CA GLY A 37 -21.23 -15.26 -2.32
C GLY A 37 -20.93 -13.78 -2.11
N PHE A 38 -19.79 -13.30 -2.61
CA PHE A 38 -19.39 -11.89 -2.56
C PHE A 38 -19.92 -11.04 -3.73
N ASN A 39 -20.63 -11.61 -4.70
CA ASN A 39 -21.18 -10.87 -5.85
C ASN A 39 -22.51 -10.19 -5.50
N TRP A 40 -22.43 -9.18 -4.63
CA TRP A 40 -23.55 -8.39 -4.15
C TRP A 40 -24.38 -7.75 -5.29
N ALA A 41 -23.74 -7.37 -6.38
CA ALA A 41 -24.43 -6.84 -7.57
C ALA A 41 -25.29 -7.89 -8.28
N ALA A 42 -25.00 -9.19 -8.13
CA ALA A 42 -25.86 -10.27 -8.63
C ALA A 42 -27.00 -10.58 -7.65
N GLU A 43 -26.72 -10.62 -6.34
CA GLU A 43 -27.74 -10.81 -5.28
C GLU A 43 -28.83 -9.73 -5.38
N ILE A 44 -28.45 -8.44 -5.47
CA ILE A 44 -29.38 -7.31 -5.60
C ILE A 44 -30.19 -7.37 -6.90
N ARG A 45 -29.59 -7.81 -8.01
CA ARG A 45 -30.31 -7.94 -9.30
C ARG A 45 -31.35 -9.06 -9.26
N CYS A 46 -31.02 -10.20 -8.66
CA CYS A 46 -31.98 -11.29 -8.42
C CYS A 46 -33.16 -10.80 -7.57
N LEU A 47 -32.87 -10.11 -6.46
CA LEU A 47 -33.90 -9.65 -5.52
C LEU A 47 -34.84 -8.61 -6.15
N ARG A 48 -34.31 -7.71 -6.99
CA ARG A 48 -35.14 -6.75 -7.73
C ARG A 48 -36.05 -7.43 -8.75
N ASP A 49 -35.54 -8.42 -9.49
CA ASP A 49 -36.31 -9.23 -10.44
C ASP A 49 -37.39 -10.08 -9.75
N ALA A 50 -37.11 -10.59 -8.55
CA ALA A 50 -38.08 -11.28 -7.71
C ALA A 50 -39.20 -10.35 -7.21
N LEU A 51 -38.85 -9.13 -6.77
CA LEU A 51 -39.82 -8.13 -6.31
C LEU A 51 -40.76 -7.68 -7.42
N SER A 52 -40.25 -7.37 -8.62
CA SER A 52 -41.12 -7.00 -9.76
C SER A 52 -42.10 -8.12 -10.15
N LYS A 53 -41.71 -9.39 -9.99
CA LYS A 53 -42.59 -10.54 -10.24
C LYS A 53 -43.66 -10.73 -9.17
N CYS A 54 -43.44 -10.24 -7.95
CA CYS A 54 -44.48 -10.18 -6.92
C CYS A 54 -45.50 -9.07 -7.22
N GLU A 55 -45.06 -7.89 -7.63
CA GLU A 55 -45.94 -6.76 -7.99
C GLU A 55 -46.87 -7.13 -9.17
N GLU A 56 -46.34 -7.74 -10.24
CA GLU A 56 -47.15 -8.30 -11.34
C GLU A 56 -48.15 -9.38 -10.91
N GLY A 57 -47.86 -10.09 -9.81
CA GLY A 57 -48.72 -11.13 -9.26
C GLY A 57 -49.93 -10.58 -8.51
N GLU A 58 -49.75 -9.49 -7.75
CA GLU A 58 -50.86 -8.81 -7.07
C GLU A 58 -51.86 -8.22 -8.06
N GLU A 59 -51.37 -7.64 -9.16
CA GLU A 59 -52.20 -6.99 -10.18
C GLU A 59 -53.12 -7.99 -10.91
N LYS A 60 -52.58 -9.14 -11.33
CA LYS A 60 -53.36 -10.26 -11.89
C LYS A 60 -54.36 -10.86 -10.89
N SER A 61 -54.05 -10.81 -9.58
CA SER A 61 -54.96 -11.27 -8.53
C SER A 61 -56.17 -10.33 -8.31
N ARG A 62 -56.02 -9.03 -8.64
CA ARG A 62 -57.12 -8.04 -8.61
C ARG A 62 -58.08 -8.23 -9.78
N GLU A 63 -57.58 -8.41 -11.00
CA GLU A 63 -58.42 -8.65 -12.17
C GLU A 63 -59.24 -9.94 -12.04
N GLY A 64 -58.63 -11.01 -11.53
CA GLY A 64 -59.30 -12.31 -11.33
C GLY A 64 -60.51 -12.29 -10.40
N ARG A 65 -60.59 -11.36 -9.44
CA ARG A 65 -61.74 -11.24 -8.53
C ARG A 65 -62.96 -10.53 -9.13
N SER A 66 -62.81 -9.84 -10.26
CA SER A 66 -63.90 -9.04 -10.86
C SER A 66 -64.93 -9.90 -11.61
N LEU A 67 -64.58 -11.13 -12.01
CA LEU A 67 -65.35 -11.93 -12.98
C LEU A 67 -66.15 -13.11 -12.42
N GLN A 68 -66.18 -13.33 -11.09
CA GLN A 68 -66.87 -14.48 -10.47
C GLN A 68 -68.13 -14.16 -9.64
N ASN A 69 -68.51 -12.88 -9.50
CA ASN A 69 -69.72 -12.48 -8.77
C ASN A 69 -70.77 -11.86 -9.70
N GLN A 70 -71.55 -12.70 -10.39
CA GLN A 70 -72.87 -12.33 -10.93
C GLN A 70 -73.91 -13.39 -10.53
N PRO A 71 -74.94 -13.02 -9.74
CA PRO A 71 -76.11 -13.88 -9.54
C PRO A 71 -77.08 -13.76 -10.72
N ALA A 72 -77.82 -14.83 -11.00
CA ALA A 72 -78.79 -14.88 -12.09
C ALA A 72 -80.18 -14.35 -11.68
N ASN A 73 -80.83 -13.63 -12.62
CA ASN A 73 -82.24 -13.19 -12.62
C ASN A 73 -82.60 -12.11 -11.55
N ASN A 74 -83.54 -11.17 -11.77
CA ASN A 74 -84.61 -11.10 -12.77
C ASN A 74 -84.94 -9.63 -13.19
N ILE A 75 -85.34 -9.46 -14.44
CA ILE A 75 -86.34 -8.52 -15.02
C ILE A 75 -86.75 -7.28 -14.19
N HIS A 76 -86.53 -6.08 -14.75
CA HIS A 76 -87.60 -5.07 -14.89
C HIS A 76 -87.33 -4.04 -16.01
N TYR A 77 -88.32 -3.81 -16.86
CA TYR A 77 -88.38 -2.70 -17.84
C TYR A 77 -88.80 -1.40 -17.15
N VAL A 78 -88.20 -0.26 -17.55
CA VAL A 78 -88.90 1.01 -17.88
C VAL A 78 -88.11 1.70 -19.02
N ASN A 79 -88.82 2.35 -19.94
CA ASN A 79 -88.25 3.07 -21.10
C ASN A 79 -87.95 4.54 -20.77
N ASP A 80 -87.09 5.16 -21.59
CA ASP A 80 -87.32 6.42 -22.33
C ASP A 80 -85.95 7.07 -22.65
N ALA A 81 -85.45 7.03 -23.88
CA ALA A 81 -85.89 7.78 -25.06
C ALA A 81 -85.51 9.27 -25.02
N THR A 82 -84.41 9.64 -25.70
CA THR A 82 -84.37 10.81 -26.61
C THR A 82 -83.12 10.83 -27.52
N SER A 83 -83.37 11.22 -28.77
CA SER A 83 -82.50 11.65 -29.89
C SER A 83 -81.12 12.26 -29.53
N SER A 84 -80.01 12.05 -30.26
CA SER A 84 -79.73 12.30 -31.71
C SER A 84 -79.90 13.77 -32.14
N PRO A 85 -79.18 14.33 -33.16
CA PRO A 85 -78.37 13.70 -34.23
C PRO A 85 -76.92 14.32 -34.31
N SER A 86 -76.10 14.31 -35.38
CA SER A 86 -76.21 14.01 -36.83
C SER A 86 -74.83 13.84 -37.53
N GLN A 87 -74.75 12.90 -38.49
CA GLN A 87 -74.00 12.97 -39.79
C GLN A 87 -72.44 12.97 -39.76
N ASP A 88 -71.68 12.44 -40.75
CA ASP A 88 -71.94 12.39 -42.21
C ASP A 88 -71.29 11.18 -42.97
N TYR A 89 -71.91 10.80 -44.09
CA TYR A 89 -71.74 9.78 -45.17
C TYR A 89 -70.44 8.93 -45.46
N GLY A 90 -70.67 7.71 -45.99
CA GLY A 90 -69.74 6.97 -46.90
C GLY A 90 -70.05 5.46 -47.09
N SER A 91 -70.36 4.98 -48.31
CA SER A 91 -70.73 3.58 -48.67
C SER A 91 -70.15 3.20 -50.07
N PRO A 92 -70.40 2.04 -50.75
CA PRO A 92 -71.02 0.73 -50.39
C PRO A 92 -70.26 -0.54 -50.93
N TYR A 93 -70.97 -1.69 -51.03
CA TYR A 93 -70.71 -2.99 -51.73
C TYR A 93 -70.16 -4.17 -50.87
N SER A 94 -70.95 -5.17 -50.43
CA SER A 94 -71.61 -6.32 -51.13
C SER A 94 -70.67 -7.52 -51.37
N TYR A 95 -71.02 -8.82 -51.25
CA TYR A 95 -72.28 -9.54 -51.54
C TYR A 95 -72.37 -10.95 -50.85
N GLN A 96 -73.60 -11.45 -50.63
CA GLN A 96 -74.09 -12.86 -50.65
C GLN A 96 -73.67 -13.99 -49.66
N ARG A 97 -74.71 -14.59 -49.05
CA ARG A 97 -74.89 -15.99 -48.54
C ARG A 97 -75.33 -16.93 -49.74
N PRO A 98 -75.70 -18.26 -49.68
CA PRO A 98 -76.52 -18.92 -48.61
C PRO A 98 -76.69 -20.49 -48.47
N TYR A 99 -77.54 -20.89 -47.50
CA TYR A 99 -78.32 -22.16 -47.29
C TYR A 99 -77.56 -23.52 -47.17
N SER A 100 -78.05 -24.63 -46.56
CA SER A 100 -79.39 -25.14 -46.12
C SER A 100 -79.24 -26.07 -44.88
N ARG A 101 -80.04 -25.99 -43.80
CA ARG A 101 -81.28 -26.74 -43.41
C ARG A 101 -81.23 -28.30 -43.23
N PRO A 102 -82.03 -28.90 -42.29
CA PRO A 102 -81.75 -30.22 -41.66
C PRO A 102 -82.86 -31.30 -41.75
N TYR A 103 -82.62 -32.52 -41.23
CA TYR A 103 -83.62 -33.58 -40.99
C TYR A 103 -83.37 -34.41 -39.71
N TYR A 104 -84.44 -34.97 -39.12
CA TYR A 104 -84.47 -36.00 -38.05
C TYR A 104 -84.87 -37.37 -38.68
N TYR A 105 -84.83 -38.56 -38.07
CA TYR A 105 -84.78 -39.09 -36.67
C TYR A 105 -83.92 -40.40 -36.68
N ARG A 106 -83.81 -41.34 -35.71
CA ARG A 106 -84.51 -41.66 -34.43
C ARG A 106 -83.56 -42.39 -33.44
N ASN A 107 -84.10 -42.84 -32.30
CA ASN A 107 -83.42 -43.44 -31.14
C ASN A 107 -82.89 -44.89 -31.32
N SER A 108 -81.88 -45.23 -30.51
CA SER A 108 -81.69 -46.54 -29.87
C SER A 108 -80.97 -46.34 -28.52
N ILE A 109 -81.35 -47.09 -27.47
CA ILE A 109 -80.89 -46.88 -26.08
C ILE A 109 -79.99 -48.04 -25.63
N SER A 110 -78.91 -47.74 -24.91
CA SER A 110 -78.18 -48.66 -24.01
C SER A 110 -77.66 -47.89 -22.78
N PRO A 111 -77.43 -48.52 -21.60
CA PRO A 111 -77.47 -47.82 -20.30
C PRO A 111 -76.12 -47.69 -19.53
N ILE A 112 -76.18 -47.07 -18.34
CA ILE A 112 -75.13 -46.92 -17.28
C ILE A 112 -74.19 -45.71 -17.54
N ARG A 113 -73.82 -44.79 -16.62
CA ARG A 113 -73.69 -44.74 -15.14
C ARG A 113 -73.97 -43.31 -14.59
N PRO A 114 -74.35 -43.07 -13.32
CA PRO A 114 -74.47 -41.71 -12.76
C PRO A 114 -73.11 -41.00 -12.53
N PRO A 115 -73.05 -39.65 -12.56
CA PRO A 115 -71.81 -38.89 -12.33
C PRO A 115 -71.34 -38.90 -10.87
N ILE A 116 -70.02 -38.92 -10.68
CA ILE A 116 -69.35 -38.81 -9.38
C ILE A 116 -69.01 -37.33 -9.11
N PRO A 117 -69.07 -36.81 -7.86
CA PRO A 117 -68.76 -35.42 -7.57
C PRO A 117 -67.29 -35.08 -7.83
N HIS A 118 -67.01 -33.93 -8.42
CA HIS A 118 -65.65 -33.40 -8.54
C HIS A 118 -65.15 -32.86 -7.18
N PRO A 119 -63.90 -33.14 -6.78
CA PRO A 119 -63.32 -32.54 -5.57
C PRO A 119 -63.09 -31.04 -5.74
N ILE A 120 -63.44 -30.27 -4.71
CA ILE A 120 -63.06 -28.86 -4.60
C ILE A 120 -61.54 -28.79 -4.39
N SER A 121 -60.83 -28.15 -5.31
CA SER A 121 -59.41 -27.85 -5.16
C SER A 121 -59.19 -26.89 -3.98
N PRO A 122 -58.27 -27.17 -3.04
CA PRO A 122 -58.03 -26.27 -1.92
C PRO A 122 -57.36 -24.99 -2.41
N SER A 123 -57.99 -23.84 -2.17
CA SER A 123 -57.39 -22.52 -2.40
C SER A 123 -56.30 -22.25 -1.35
N SER A 124 -55.08 -22.73 -1.60
CA SER A 124 -53.90 -22.34 -0.82
C SER A 124 -53.50 -20.91 -1.21
N SER A 125 -54.23 -19.91 -0.73
CA SER A 125 -53.77 -18.53 -0.73
C SER A 125 -52.65 -18.37 0.31
N THR A 126 -51.45 -18.86 -0.03
CA THR A 126 -50.23 -18.43 0.64
C THR A 126 -50.05 -16.95 0.33
N SER A 127 -50.58 -16.10 1.20
CA SER A 127 -50.35 -14.66 1.16
C SER A 127 -48.84 -14.44 1.29
N CYS A 128 -48.19 -14.05 0.21
CA CYS A 128 -46.78 -13.68 0.25
C CYS A 128 -46.66 -12.44 1.15
N ASP A 129 -45.94 -12.55 2.26
CA ASP A 129 -45.61 -11.39 3.11
C ASP A 129 -44.48 -10.59 2.47
N CYS A 130 -44.77 -9.99 1.31
CA CYS A 130 -43.82 -9.20 0.54
C CYS A 130 -43.32 -7.99 1.35
N LYS A 131 -44.13 -7.48 2.29
CA LYS A 131 -43.75 -6.39 3.19
C LYS A 131 -42.71 -6.85 4.23
N GLY A 132 -42.96 -7.96 4.93
CA GLY A 132 -42.01 -8.50 5.89
C GLY A 132 -40.73 -9.04 5.25
N GLU A 133 -40.78 -9.52 4.01
CA GLU A 133 -39.57 -9.88 3.24
C GLU A 133 -38.79 -8.64 2.75
N LEU A 134 -39.47 -7.55 2.38
CA LEU A 134 -38.81 -6.28 2.03
C LEU A 134 -38.09 -5.66 3.24
N GLU A 135 -38.74 -5.61 4.40
CA GLU A 135 -38.17 -5.05 5.64
C GLU A 135 -36.94 -5.85 6.13
N LYS A 136 -36.98 -7.19 6.01
CA LYS A 136 -35.80 -8.07 6.22
C LYS A 136 -34.67 -7.73 5.25
N LEU A 137 -34.99 -7.39 4.00
CA LEU A 137 -34.00 -7.11 2.97
C LEU A 137 -33.34 -5.74 3.16
N GLU A 138 -34.12 -4.72 3.51
CA GLU A 138 -33.63 -3.39 3.90
C GLU A 138 -32.68 -3.52 5.11
N THR A 139 -33.10 -4.24 6.15
CA THR A 139 -32.26 -4.52 7.34
C THR A 139 -30.95 -5.25 6.97
N LYS A 140 -31.00 -6.21 6.04
CA LYS A 140 -29.81 -6.95 5.55
C LYS A 140 -28.89 -6.04 4.73
N PHE A 141 -29.45 -5.09 3.97
CA PHE A 141 -28.70 -4.10 3.20
C PHE A 141 -28.00 -3.09 4.12
N ASP A 142 -28.71 -2.50 5.08
CA ASP A 142 -28.15 -1.52 6.01
C ASP A 142 -27.05 -2.11 6.88
N LYS A 143 -27.22 -3.36 7.35
CA LYS A 143 -26.16 -4.09 8.05
C LYS A 143 -24.90 -4.25 7.18
N LYS A 144 -25.05 -4.72 5.92
CA LYS A 144 -23.92 -4.85 4.99
C LYS A 144 -23.29 -3.49 4.65
N LEU A 145 -24.09 -2.43 4.51
CA LEU A 145 -23.61 -1.07 4.24
C LEU A 145 -22.76 -0.55 5.40
N TYR A 146 -23.19 -0.78 6.64
CA TYR A 146 -22.42 -0.46 7.84
C TYR A 146 -21.10 -1.26 7.89
N GLU A 147 -21.14 -2.58 7.68
CA GLU A 147 -19.95 -3.44 7.65
C GLU A 147 -18.92 -2.98 6.59
N VAL A 148 -19.38 -2.68 5.38
CA VAL A 148 -18.53 -2.18 4.28
C VAL A 148 -17.95 -0.80 4.62
N LYS A 149 -18.75 0.11 5.19
CA LYS A 149 -18.28 1.45 5.59
C LYS A 149 -17.23 1.37 6.68
N MET A 150 -17.46 0.59 7.73
CA MET A 150 -16.50 0.40 8.84
C MET A 150 -15.21 -0.25 8.36
N LYS A 151 -15.29 -1.27 7.50
CA LYS A 151 -14.10 -1.90 6.91
C LYS A 151 -13.32 -0.92 6.02
N SER A 152 -14.00 -0.19 5.13
CA SER A 152 -13.37 0.80 4.25
C SER A 152 -12.66 1.90 5.04
N GLN A 153 -13.28 2.39 6.13
CA GLN A 153 -12.67 3.35 7.04
C GLN A 153 -11.43 2.77 7.72
N TYR A 154 -11.52 1.57 8.32
CA TYR A 154 -10.38 0.89 8.95
C TYR A 154 -9.22 0.64 7.99
N ASP A 155 -9.50 0.11 6.79
CA ASP A 155 -8.48 -0.16 5.77
C ASP A 155 -7.80 1.15 5.30
N THR A 156 -8.56 2.25 5.22
CA THR A 156 -8.03 3.60 4.90
C THR A 156 -7.15 4.14 6.03
N GLU A 157 -7.63 4.13 7.28
CA GLU A 157 -6.89 4.59 8.46
C GLU A 157 -5.59 3.81 8.64
N LYS A 158 -5.64 2.48 8.44
CA LYS A 158 -4.47 1.61 8.44
C LYS A 158 -3.48 1.99 7.33
N HIS A 159 -3.93 2.17 6.10
CA HIS A 159 -3.06 2.53 4.98
C HIS A 159 -2.40 3.91 5.19
N VAL A 160 -3.15 4.90 5.67
CA VAL A 160 -2.61 6.22 6.06
C VAL A 160 -1.60 6.09 7.20
N GLY A 161 -1.86 5.24 8.20
CA GLY A 161 -0.92 4.96 9.29
C GLY A 161 0.38 4.31 8.82
N ASP A 162 0.32 3.39 7.86
CA ASP A 162 1.50 2.72 7.30
C ASP A 162 2.30 3.68 6.39
N LEU A 163 1.63 4.48 5.55
CA LEU A 163 2.26 5.56 4.76
C LEU A 163 2.97 6.59 5.66
N ARG A 164 2.35 6.96 6.79
CA ARG A 164 2.96 7.87 7.77
C ARG A 164 4.24 7.29 8.38
N LYS A 165 4.24 6.02 8.79
CA LYS A 165 5.45 5.35 9.33
C LYS A 165 6.56 5.25 8.28
N GLN A 166 6.20 5.02 7.01
CA GLN A 166 7.15 5.03 5.91
C GLN A 166 7.78 6.42 5.75
N PHE A 167 6.96 7.47 5.65
CA PHE A 167 7.43 8.85 5.55
C PHE A 167 8.33 9.28 6.73
N GLU A 168 7.96 8.95 7.97
CA GLU A 168 8.79 9.20 9.15
C GLU A 168 10.14 8.45 9.10
N THR A 169 10.19 7.29 8.44
CA THR A 169 11.42 6.52 8.26
C THR A 169 12.30 7.08 7.14
N ASP A 170 11.68 7.49 6.03
CA ASP A 170 12.36 8.13 4.91
C ASP A 170 12.97 9.48 5.31
N LEU A 171 12.29 10.27 6.15
CA LEU A 171 12.84 11.49 6.76
C LEU A 171 14.11 11.21 7.59
N ARG A 172 14.06 10.26 8.52
CA ARG A 172 15.24 9.86 9.32
C ARG A 172 16.41 9.39 8.45
N ASN A 173 16.13 8.67 7.37
CA ASN A 173 17.13 8.25 6.41
C ASN A 173 17.75 9.44 5.67
N TYR A 174 16.94 10.38 5.21
CA TYR A 174 17.40 11.59 4.52
C TYR A 174 18.25 12.50 5.41
N GLU A 175 17.84 12.72 6.66
CA GLU A 175 18.62 13.46 7.66
C GLU A 175 19.99 12.82 7.91
N ARG A 176 20.03 11.48 8.04
CA ARG A 176 21.28 10.72 8.24
C ARG A 176 22.23 10.83 7.05
N ILE A 177 21.70 10.73 5.83
CA ILE A 177 22.47 10.89 4.58
C ILE A 177 23.05 12.30 4.51
N THR A 178 22.18 13.32 4.61
CA THR A 178 22.57 14.75 4.56
C THR A 178 23.65 15.09 5.59
N THR A 179 23.52 14.56 6.81
CA THR A 179 24.51 14.77 7.89
C THR A 179 25.86 14.13 7.55
N THR A 180 25.84 12.93 6.97
CA THR A 180 27.06 12.19 6.58
C THR A 180 27.79 12.90 5.45
N ASP A 181 27.07 13.32 4.41
CA ASP A 181 27.64 14.03 3.26
C ASP A 181 28.26 15.37 3.69
N VAL A 182 27.58 16.14 4.54
CA VAL A 182 28.11 17.40 5.09
C VAL A 182 29.36 17.17 5.95
N VAL A 183 29.41 16.09 6.73
CA VAL A 183 30.60 15.74 7.53
C VAL A 183 31.78 15.37 6.63
N GLU A 184 31.56 14.64 5.55
CA GLU A 184 32.62 14.25 4.61
C GLU A 184 33.10 15.43 3.75
N ILE A 185 32.19 16.26 3.24
CA ILE A 185 32.55 17.52 2.53
C ILE A 185 33.42 18.40 3.43
N LYS A 186 33.08 18.53 4.72
CA LYS A 186 33.92 19.25 5.69
C LYS A 186 35.31 18.61 5.86
N ARG A 187 35.43 17.28 5.90
CA ARG A 187 36.75 16.60 5.98
C ARG A 187 37.60 16.88 4.75
N THR A 188 37.02 16.79 3.56
CA THR A 188 37.70 17.12 2.30
C THR A 188 38.14 18.59 2.29
N LEU A 189 37.30 19.49 2.80
CA LEU A 189 37.63 20.92 2.93
C LEU A 189 38.80 21.15 3.91
N ASP A 190 38.78 20.53 5.09
CA ASP A 190 39.85 20.60 6.08
C ASP A 190 41.20 20.11 5.48
N TYR A 191 41.17 19.01 4.71
CA TYR A 191 42.35 18.49 4.01
C TYR A 191 42.84 19.42 2.89
N MET A 192 41.94 19.95 2.06
CA MET A 192 42.32 20.86 0.97
C MET A 192 42.96 22.15 1.53
N GLN A 193 42.40 22.71 2.60
CA GLN A 193 42.85 23.96 3.22
C GLN A 193 44.02 23.78 4.22
N ALA A 194 44.46 22.55 4.49
CA ALA A 194 45.52 22.25 5.46
C ALA A 194 46.80 23.07 5.21
N PRO A 195 47.33 23.80 6.22
CA PRO A 195 48.64 24.43 6.15
C PRO A 195 49.73 23.40 5.82
N ARG A 196 50.66 23.77 4.94
CA ARG A 196 51.68 22.87 4.36
C ARG A 196 53.08 23.46 4.45
N VAL A 197 54.07 22.61 4.70
CA VAL A 197 55.51 22.90 4.53
C VAL A 197 56.20 21.70 3.88
N THR A 198 57.29 21.96 3.16
CA THR A 198 58.09 20.92 2.51
C THR A 198 59.53 20.93 3.02
N ASN A 199 60.11 19.75 3.21
CA ASN A 199 61.52 19.57 3.57
C ASN A 199 62.05 18.28 2.92
N ASN A 200 63.20 18.34 2.25
CA ASN A 200 63.90 17.17 1.67
C ASN A 200 63.00 16.19 0.88
N GLY A 201 62.09 16.73 0.04
CA GLY A 201 61.16 15.91 -0.75
C GLY A 201 59.96 15.36 0.01
N MET A 202 59.81 15.66 1.31
CA MET A 202 58.62 15.33 2.10
C MET A 202 57.70 16.56 2.22
N GLU A 203 56.39 16.36 2.08
CA GLU A 203 55.35 17.32 2.45
C GLU A 203 54.81 16.99 3.84
N TYR A 204 54.70 18.00 4.69
CA TYR A 204 54.05 17.95 6.00
C TYR A 204 52.82 18.85 5.95
N PHE A 205 51.69 18.38 6.50
CA PHE A 205 50.46 19.18 6.56
C PHE A 205 49.68 18.98 7.86
N LEU A 206 49.16 20.09 8.41
CA LEU A 206 48.40 20.11 9.66
C LEU A 206 46.90 20.02 9.38
N ILE A 207 46.26 18.98 9.92
CA ILE A 207 44.81 18.88 10.01
C ILE A 207 44.37 19.49 11.34
N GLN A 208 43.61 20.58 11.26
CA GLN A 208 43.13 21.34 12.44
C GLN A 208 42.00 20.64 13.21
N ARG A 209 41.31 19.69 12.58
CA ARG A 209 40.26 18.91 13.25
C ARG A 209 40.88 18.01 14.31
N GLU A 210 40.36 18.09 15.53
CA GLU A 210 40.81 17.21 16.59
C GLU A 210 40.27 15.79 16.44
N GLU A 211 41.16 14.82 16.49
CA GLU A 211 40.82 13.39 16.37
C GLU A 211 41.68 12.59 17.39
N SER A 212 41.25 11.37 17.73
CA SER A 212 42.10 10.43 18.50
C SER A 212 43.36 10.07 17.71
N TRP A 213 44.45 9.64 18.36
CA TRP A 213 45.67 9.26 17.64
C TRP A 213 45.43 8.17 16.59
N TYR A 214 44.59 7.18 16.93
CA TYR A 214 44.19 6.10 16.01
C TYR A 214 43.46 6.64 14.78
N THR A 215 42.44 7.50 15.00
CA THR A 215 41.66 8.10 13.91
C THR A 215 42.52 9.04 13.07
N ALA A 216 43.42 9.81 13.69
CA ALA A 216 44.37 10.68 13.00
C ALA A 216 45.32 9.88 12.08
N SER A 217 45.80 8.72 12.54
CA SER A 217 46.61 7.78 11.75
C SER A 217 45.85 7.27 10.52
N GLU A 218 44.62 6.78 10.71
CA GLU A 218 43.74 6.36 9.61
C GLU A 218 43.45 7.50 8.61
N LYS A 219 43.25 8.73 9.10
CA LYS A 219 43.03 9.88 8.23
C LYS A 219 44.25 10.24 7.40
N CYS A 220 45.46 10.24 7.98
CA CYS A 220 46.68 10.44 7.20
C CYS A 220 46.82 9.37 6.11
N ILE A 221 46.55 8.08 6.41
CA ILE A 221 46.57 6.99 5.42
C ILE A 221 45.57 7.27 4.29
N GLY A 222 44.35 7.71 4.61
CA GLY A 222 43.35 8.13 3.63
C GLY A 222 43.77 9.31 2.74
N TYR A 223 44.72 10.14 3.18
CA TYR A 223 45.30 11.24 2.41
C TYR A 223 46.57 10.85 1.62
N GLY A 224 46.92 9.56 1.57
CA GLY A 224 48.16 9.07 0.95
C GLY A 224 49.42 9.47 1.75
N ALA A 225 49.29 9.50 3.08
CA ALA A 225 50.30 9.95 4.03
C ALA A 225 50.32 9.04 5.27
N HIS A 226 51.20 9.35 6.22
CA HIS A 226 51.15 8.78 7.59
C HIS A 226 51.21 9.92 8.60
N LEU A 227 50.90 9.67 9.88
CA LEU A 227 51.23 10.62 10.94
C LEU A 227 52.75 10.88 10.92
N ALA A 228 53.15 12.13 11.14
CA ALA A 228 54.49 12.57 10.83
C ALA A 228 55.57 11.87 11.68
N SER A 229 56.47 11.16 11.01
CA SER A 229 57.76 10.73 11.55
C SER A 229 58.77 11.87 11.50
N ILE A 230 59.62 11.98 12.53
CA ILE A 230 60.61 13.05 12.67
C ILE A 230 61.98 12.39 12.86
N HIS A 231 62.93 12.66 11.96
CA HIS A 231 64.27 12.03 11.96
C HIS A 231 65.41 13.01 12.24
N SER A 232 65.10 14.30 12.38
CA SER A 232 66.10 15.32 12.59
C SER A 232 65.55 16.55 13.32
N ARG A 233 66.47 17.33 13.91
CA ARG A 233 66.17 18.66 14.44
C ARG A 233 65.58 19.60 13.37
N LEU A 234 65.97 19.42 12.11
CA LEU A 234 65.43 20.21 11.00
C LEU A 234 63.97 19.84 10.72
N ASP A 235 63.65 18.55 10.59
CA ASP A 235 62.26 18.09 10.40
C ASP A 235 61.36 18.59 11.54
N ASN A 236 61.82 18.45 12.79
CA ASN A 236 61.10 18.95 13.96
C ASN A 236 60.87 20.46 13.88
N GLY A 237 61.85 21.23 13.42
CA GLY A 237 61.76 22.68 13.24
C GLY A 237 61.02 23.15 11.99
N PHE A 238 60.74 22.26 11.02
CA PHE A 238 59.80 22.52 9.93
C PHE A 238 58.37 22.23 10.37
N LEU A 239 58.16 21.09 11.03
CA LEU A 239 56.86 20.68 11.54
C LEU A 239 56.28 21.72 12.53
N THR A 240 57.08 22.29 13.43
CA THR A 240 56.59 23.34 14.35
C THR A 240 56.13 24.62 13.66
N LYS A 241 56.57 24.94 12.43
CA LYS A 241 56.07 26.10 11.67
C LYS A 241 54.60 25.95 11.27
N LEU A 242 54.08 24.72 11.26
CA LEU A 242 52.67 24.45 11.03
C LEU A 242 51.83 24.70 12.28
N ILE A 243 52.39 24.53 13.48
CA ILE A 243 51.65 24.47 14.74
C ILE A 243 51.42 25.90 15.28
N PRO A 244 50.16 26.35 15.41
CA PRO A 244 49.82 27.59 16.10
C PRO A 244 50.34 27.64 17.54
N ALA A 245 50.62 28.85 18.03
CA ALA A 245 51.06 29.05 19.41
C ALA A 245 50.05 28.44 20.40
N ASN A 246 50.57 27.81 21.46
CA ASN A 246 49.81 27.11 22.50
C ASN A 246 48.98 25.89 22.05
N GLN A 247 49.19 25.35 20.84
CA GLN A 247 48.66 24.03 20.47
C GLN A 247 49.69 22.91 20.66
N THR A 248 49.19 21.70 20.89
CA THR A 248 49.88 20.42 20.72
C THR A 248 49.18 19.60 19.64
N VAL A 249 49.94 18.77 18.92
CA VAL A 249 49.43 17.99 17.78
C VAL A 249 49.96 16.56 17.79
N TRP A 250 49.20 15.59 17.29
CA TRP A 250 49.67 14.21 17.15
C TRP A 250 50.77 14.07 16.07
N ILE A 251 51.76 13.23 16.38
CA ILE A 251 52.80 12.73 15.45
C ILE A 251 52.79 11.19 15.40
N GLY A 252 53.59 10.60 14.49
CA GLY A 252 53.55 9.16 14.22
C GLY A 252 54.18 8.27 15.31
N VAL A 253 54.87 8.85 16.29
CA VAL A 253 55.56 8.12 17.36
C VAL A 253 54.54 7.58 18.37
N ASN A 254 54.66 6.29 18.70
CA ASN A 254 53.81 5.57 19.65
C ASN A 254 54.54 4.33 20.19
N ASP A 255 54.16 3.81 21.34
CA ASP A 255 54.64 2.53 21.89
C ASP A 255 53.51 1.56 22.27
N VAL A 256 52.29 1.79 21.76
CA VAL A 256 51.05 0.99 21.90
C VAL A 256 51.25 -0.54 21.87
N GLN A 257 52.22 -1.05 21.10
CA GLN A 257 52.49 -2.49 21.02
C GLN A 257 53.29 -3.06 22.19
N LYS A 258 54.13 -2.22 22.80
CA LYS A 258 55.00 -2.55 23.94
C LYS A 258 55.57 -1.25 24.53
N GLU A 259 55.05 -0.89 25.68
CA GLU A 259 55.59 0.06 26.66
C GLU A 259 57.12 0.23 26.60
N ASN A 260 57.58 1.48 26.53
CA ASN A 260 58.97 1.92 26.36
C ASN A 260 59.65 1.47 25.04
N VAL A 261 58.92 0.94 24.05
CA VAL A 261 59.45 0.55 22.72
C VAL A 261 58.76 1.33 21.61
N PHE A 262 59.14 2.60 21.49
CA PHE A 262 58.62 3.54 20.50
C PHE A 262 58.86 3.10 19.05
N LYS A 263 57.85 3.33 18.21
CA LYS A 263 57.80 3.07 16.76
C LYS A 263 57.11 4.23 16.05
N ASN A 264 57.45 4.46 14.78
CA ASN A 264 56.65 5.34 13.92
C ASN A 264 55.51 4.57 13.24
N SER A 265 54.36 5.20 13.07
CA SER A 265 53.19 4.67 12.35
C SER A 265 53.41 4.41 10.86
N ASP A 266 54.45 5.00 10.27
CA ASP A 266 54.88 4.78 8.88
C ASP A 266 55.86 3.59 8.72
N GLY A 267 56.21 2.93 9.83
CA GLY A 267 57.15 1.81 9.84
C GLY A 267 58.64 2.22 9.82
N SER A 268 58.96 3.52 9.77
CA SER A 268 60.33 4.00 9.88
C SER A 268 60.90 3.81 11.30
N ALA A 269 62.23 3.82 11.42
CA ALA A 269 62.90 3.78 12.72
C ALA A 269 62.67 5.09 13.50
N VAL A 270 62.58 4.99 14.83
CA VAL A 270 62.61 6.16 15.72
C VAL A 270 64.08 6.42 16.09
N ASP A 271 64.70 7.34 15.36
CA ASP A 271 66.13 7.69 15.42
C ASP A 271 66.38 9.11 15.95
N TYR A 272 65.31 9.87 16.20
CA TYR A 272 65.33 11.19 16.80
C TYR A 272 64.31 11.28 17.94
N PHE A 273 64.65 12.02 19.00
CA PHE A 273 63.79 12.25 20.16
C PHE A 273 63.94 13.71 20.62
N ARG A 274 62.83 14.34 21.00
CA ARG A 274 62.83 15.67 21.61
C ARG A 274 61.80 15.81 22.74
N TRP A 275 61.85 14.90 23.69
CA TRP A 275 61.01 14.93 24.89
C TRP A 275 61.04 16.28 25.63
N ALA A 276 59.89 16.69 26.14
CA ALA A 276 59.78 17.75 27.13
C ALA A 276 60.47 17.34 28.43
N GLN A 277 60.70 18.30 29.34
CA GLN A 277 61.36 18.01 30.60
C GLN A 277 60.50 17.03 31.43
N LYS A 278 61.12 15.90 31.84
CA LYS A 278 60.49 14.75 32.53
C LYS A 278 59.64 13.81 31.67
N GLN A 279 59.62 13.96 30.34
CA GLN A 279 58.95 13.03 29.43
C GLN A 279 59.91 12.00 28.80
N PRO A 280 59.42 10.79 28.42
CA PRO A 280 58.06 10.31 28.67
C PRO A 280 57.83 9.94 30.15
N ASN A 281 56.65 10.22 30.70
CA ASN A 281 56.32 9.94 32.11
C ASN A 281 55.39 8.74 32.30
N ASN A 282 54.72 8.32 31.23
CA ASN A 282 53.64 7.35 31.19
C ASN A 282 52.61 7.54 32.32
N GLU A 283 51.97 8.72 32.35
CA GLU A 283 50.92 9.07 33.32
C GLU A 283 49.83 7.98 33.38
N GLU A 284 49.45 7.57 34.60
CA GLU A 284 48.51 6.45 34.85
C GLU A 284 48.86 5.09 34.19
N HIS A 285 50.11 4.92 33.71
CA HIS A 285 50.58 3.73 32.98
C HIS A 285 49.81 3.41 31.69
N ASN A 286 49.36 4.44 30.96
CA ASN A 286 48.53 4.28 29.75
C ASN A 286 48.84 5.28 28.60
N GLU A 287 49.88 6.11 28.69
CA GLU A 287 50.17 7.17 27.70
C GLU A 287 51.01 6.66 26.52
N ASN A 288 50.37 5.93 25.61
CA ASN A 288 51.05 5.16 24.57
C ASN A 288 51.30 5.90 23.22
N CYS A 289 50.94 7.19 23.12
CA CYS A 289 50.96 7.95 21.86
C CYS A 289 51.61 9.33 22.04
N VAL A 290 52.35 9.84 21.05
CA VAL A 290 53.14 11.06 21.23
C VAL A 290 52.51 12.28 20.54
N GLU A 291 52.30 13.34 21.31
CA GLU A 291 52.00 14.69 20.82
C GLU A 291 53.27 15.58 20.85
N VAL A 292 53.27 16.64 20.05
CA VAL A 292 54.33 17.65 20.00
C VAL A 292 53.75 19.06 20.12
N ASP A 293 54.40 19.91 20.92
CA ASP A 293 54.00 21.31 21.10
C ASP A 293 54.53 22.23 19.99
N HIS A 294 54.03 23.47 19.95
CA HIS A 294 54.52 24.51 19.02
C HIS A 294 56.02 24.86 19.16
N ASN A 295 56.66 24.55 20.29
CA ASN A 295 58.11 24.69 20.48
C ASN A 295 58.89 23.45 20.01
N GLY A 296 58.18 22.38 19.66
CA GLY A 296 58.67 21.12 19.15
C GLY A 296 59.16 20.14 20.22
N TYR A 297 58.69 20.27 21.45
CA TYR A 297 58.91 19.33 22.54
C TYR A 297 57.81 18.27 22.56
N TRP A 298 58.20 17.03 22.81
CA TRP A 298 57.34 15.86 22.73
C TRP A 298 56.79 15.48 24.10
N ASN A 299 55.55 15.02 24.11
CA ASN A 299 54.82 14.56 25.27
C ASN A 299 54.15 13.24 24.91
N ASP A 300 54.34 12.20 25.70
CA ASP A 300 53.47 11.03 25.66
C ASP A 300 52.10 11.40 26.24
N LYS A 301 51.03 10.91 25.62
CA LYS A 301 49.65 11.15 26.04
C LYS A 301 48.73 9.96 25.74
N LEU A 302 47.67 9.82 26.52
CA LEU A 302 46.55 8.91 26.27
C LEU A 302 46.06 9.01 24.81
N CYS A 303 46.21 7.93 24.02
CA CYS A 303 45.87 7.88 22.59
C CYS A 303 44.43 8.25 22.22
N ILE A 304 43.50 8.15 23.20
CA ILE A 304 42.08 8.46 23.03
C ILE A 304 41.77 9.97 23.06
N ILE A 305 42.72 10.79 23.51
CA ILE A 305 42.56 12.25 23.58
C ILE A 305 42.49 12.83 22.17
N THR A 306 41.63 13.82 21.96
CA THR A 306 41.53 14.50 20.67
C THR A 306 42.61 15.59 20.56
N ARG A 307 43.32 15.60 19.43
CA ARG A 307 44.25 16.67 19.04
C ARG A 307 44.19 16.92 17.54
N PRO A 308 44.50 18.14 17.07
CA PRO A 308 44.94 18.36 15.69
C PRO A 308 46.16 17.47 15.40
N PHE A 309 46.47 17.22 14.13
CA PHE A 309 47.51 16.24 13.79
C PHE A 309 48.26 16.58 12.52
N VAL A 310 49.56 16.26 12.49
CA VAL A 310 50.42 16.49 11.33
C VAL A 310 50.62 15.19 10.57
N CYS A 311 50.21 15.18 9.31
CA CYS A 311 50.54 14.12 8.37
C CYS A 311 51.82 14.45 7.60
N LYS A 312 52.52 13.41 7.12
CA LYS A 312 53.74 13.48 6.31
C LYS A 312 53.62 12.49 5.14
N LYS A 313 54.02 12.92 3.94
CA LYS A 313 54.13 12.05 2.74
C LYS A 313 55.32 12.45 1.88
N LEU A 314 55.76 11.52 1.03
CA LEU A 314 56.72 11.81 -0.04
C LEU A 314 56.03 12.65 -1.12
N ILE A 315 56.72 13.65 -1.65
CA ILE A 315 56.32 14.38 -2.85
C ILE A 315 56.77 13.53 -4.05
N ALA A 316 55.78 12.98 -4.76
CA ALA A 316 55.96 12.19 -5.99
C ALA A 316 55.97 13.09 -7.23
#